data_AF-A0A4Y2EUB4-F1
#
_entry.id   AF-A0A4Y2EUB4-F1
#
_cell.length_a   1.000
_cell.length_b   1.000
_cell.length_c   1.000
_cell.angle_alpha   90.00
_cell.angle_beta   90.00
_cell.angle_gamma   90.00
#
_symmetry.space_group_name_H-M   'P 1'
#
loop_
_entity.id
_entity.type
_entity.pdbx_description
1 polymer ?
#
loop_
_entity_poly.entity_id
_entity_poly.type
_entity_poly.pdbx_seq_one_letter_code
_entity_poly.pdbx_strand_id
1 'polypeptide(L)'
;MAGDELKDFLTKKRVLKAQLTKFKEKIDFEKIDKSEGDLIVDKCKELKKKFDDVFDAIYTACDETVIDSYVEEQESILENIDETYLVVRKFKTSNCSSSKQS
;
A
#
# COMPACT_ATOMS: atom_id res chain seq x y z
N MET A 1 -13.07 26.61 -7.45
CA MET A 1 -12.58 26.07 -6.16
C MET A 1 -12.24 24.58 -6.27
N ALA A 2 -13.14 23.72 -6.77
CA ALA A 2 -12.87 22.27 -6.94
C ALA A 2 -11.59 21.90 -7.74
N GLY A 3 -11.22 22.70 -8.75
CA GLY A 3 -10.06 22.42 -9.60
C GLY A 3 -8.69 22.54 -8.90
N ASP A 4 -8.58 23.31 -7.81
CA ASP A 4 -7.32 23.40 -7.05
C ASP A 4 -7.25 22.31 -5.96
N GLU A 5 -8.38 21.92 -5.39
CA GLU A 5 -8.47 20.78 -4.46
C GLU A 5 -8.08 19.46 -5.13
N LEU A 6 -8.56 19.22 -6.36
CA LEU A 6 -8.18 18.02 -7.11
C LEU A 6 -6.67 17.96 -7.38
N LYS A 7 -6.03 19.09 -7.72
CA LYS A 7 -4.57 19.14 -7.93
C LYS A 7 -3.79 18.76 -6.67
N ASP A 8 -4.27 19.19 -5.51
CA ASP A 8 -3.65 18.84 -4.23
C ASP A 8 -3.78 17.35 -3.94
N PHE A 9 -4.96 16.75 -4.16
CA PHE A 9 -5.14 15.30 -4.00
C PHE A 9 -4.29 14.49 -4.96
N LEU A 10 -4.17 14.91 -6.24
CA LEU A 10 -3.30 14.25 -7.21
C LEU A 10 -1.82 14.36 -6.83
N THR A 11 -1.40 15.47 -6.23
CA THR A 11 -0.05 15.64 -5.70
C THR A 11 0.21 14.70 -4.53
N LYS A 12 -0.73 14.64 -3.57
CA LYS A 12 -0.67 13.69 -2.43
C LYS A 12 -0.60 12.24 -2.93
N LYS A 13 -1.42 11.85 -3.91
CA LYS A 13 -1.41 10.52 -4.55
C LYS A 13 -0.02 10.20 -5.12
N ARG A 14 0.57 11.11 -5.90
CA ARG A 14 1.92 10.92 -6.48
C ARG A 14 2.99 10.74 -5.41
N VAL A 15 2.92 11.52 -4.33
CA VAL A 15 3.84 11.41 -3.19
C VAL A 15 3.67 10.06 -2.49
N LEU A 16 2.44 9.58 -2.28
CA LEU A 16 2.18 8.26 -1.70
C LEU A 16 2.70 7.13 -2.58
N LYS A 17 2.53 7.20 -3.91
CA LYS A 17 3.11 6.22 -4.85
C LYS A 17 4.63 6.15 -4.72
N ALA A 18 5.30 7.30 -4.65
CA ALA A 18 6.75 7.35 -4.45
C ALA A 18 7.17 6.78 -3.07
N GLN A 19 6.36 6.99 -2.02
CA GLN A 19 6.60 6.37 -0.72
C GLN A 19 6.45 4.84 -0.75
N LEU A 20 5.44 4.32 -1.45
CA LEU A 20 5.24 2.89 -1.64
C LEU A 20 6.42 2.25 -2.37
N THR A 21 6.87 2.84 -3.49
CA THR A 21 8.05 2.35 -4.23
C THR A 21 9.29 2.29 -3.32
N LYS A 22 9.62 3.40 -2.65
CA LYS A 22 10.78 3.47 -1.74
C LYS A 22 10.67 2.51 -0.56
N PHE A 23 9.46 2.25 -0.08
CA PHE A 23 9.23 1.30 1.00
C PHE A 23 9.56 -0.11 0.53
N LYS A 24 9.05 -0.54 -0.62
CA LYS A 24 9.33 -1.87 -1.19
C LYS A 24 10.81 -2.09 -1.47
N GLU A 25 11.50 -1.10 -2.02
CA GLU A 25 12.95 -1.18 -2.30
C GLU A 25 13.80 -1.41 -1.04
N LYS A 26 13.30 -1.04 0.14
CA LYS A 26 14.02 -1.23 1.42
C LYS A 26 13.79 -2.60 2.04
N ILE A 27 12.87 -3.40 1.52
CA ILE A 27 12.52 -4.70 2.09
C ILE A 27 13.42 -5.77 1.47
N ASP A 28 14.28 -6.35 2.29
CA ASP A 28 14.99 -7.59 1.96
C ASP A 28 14.15 -8.78 2.43
N PHE A 29 13.30 -9.31 1.55
CA PHE A 29 12.35 -10.39 1.88
C PHE A 29 13.01 -11.68 2.38
N GLU A 30 14.29 -11.90 2.09
CA GLU A 30 15.01 -13.10 2.53
C GLU A 30 15.48 -13.02 3.99
N LYS A 31 15.57 -11.81 4.55
CA LYS A 31 16.16 -11.57 5.88
C LYS A 31 15.19 -11.00 6.91
N ILE A 32 13.90 -10.92 6.59
CA ILE A 32 12.88 -10.34 7.47
C ILE A 32 12.79 -11.14 8.78
N ASP A 33 13.11 -10.50 9.90
CA ASP A 33 12.81 -11.04 11.22
C ASP A 33 11.34 -10.78 11.64
N LYS A 34 10.92 -11.35 12.77
CA LYS A 34 9.53 -11.23 13.24
C LYS A 34 9.10 -9.76 13.45
N SER A 35 9.96 -8.97 14.10
CA SER A 35 9.72 -7.55 14.42
C SER A 35 9.69 -6.70 13.14
N GLU A 36 10.65 -6.90 12.25
CA GLU A 36 10.65 -6.23 10.93
C GLU A 36 9.38 -6.58 10.14
N GLY A 37 8.97 -7.84 10.16
CA GLY A 37 7.74 -8.26 9.52
C GLY A 37 6.48 -7.65 10.15
N ASP A 38 6.46 -7.36 11.46
CA ASP A 38 5.34 -6.65 12.10
C ASP A 38 5.30 -5.18 11.64
N LEU A 39 6.46 -4.52 11.60
CA LEU A 39 6.58 -3.14 11.10
C LEU A 39 6.18 -3.02 9.63
N ILE A 40 6.56 -3.98 8.79
CA ILE A 40 6.17 -4.00 7.36
C ILE A 40 4.65 -4.16 7.24
N VAL A 41 4.04 -5.06 8.01
CA VAL A 41 2.59 -5.26 8.04
C VAL A 41 1.86 -3.98 8.44
N ASP A 42 2.29 -3.32 9.50
CA ASP A 42 1.67 -2.08 9.97
C ASP A 42 1.86 -0.96 8.95
N LYS A 43 3.01 -0.90 8.28
CA LYS A 43 3.24 0.07 7.22
C LYS A 43 2.36 -0.18 5.99
N CYS A 44 2.13 -1.44 5.60
CA CYS A 44 1.18 -1.77 4.53
C CYS A 44 -0.24 -1.29 4.86
N LYS A 45 -0.72 -1.52 6.10
CA LYS A 45 -2.04 -1.03 6.55
C LYS A 45 -2.13 0.49 6.53
N GLU A 46 -1.08 1.16 7.01
CA GLU A 46 -1.00 2.63 7.00
C GLU A 46 -1.06 3.18 5.57
N LEU A 47 -0.28 2.62 4.65
CA LEU A 47 -0.27 3.03 3.25
C LEU A 47 -1.61 2.77 2.57
N LYS A 48 -2.21 1.59 2.78
CA LYS A 48 -3.55 1.24 2.26
C LYS A 48 -4.57 2.29 2.65
N LYS A 49 -4.68 2.58 3.95
CA LYS A 49 -5.60 3.61 4.46
C LYS A 49 -5.35 4.98 3.82
N LYS A 50 -4.09 5.42 3.72
CA LYS A 50 -3.75 6.70 3.10
C LYS A 50 -4.13 6.79 1.63
N PHE A 51 -4.00 5.68 0.89
CA PHE A 51 -4.47 5.63 -0.49
C PHE A 51 -6.00 5.69 -0.54
N ASP A 52 -6.70 4.89 0.27
CA ASP A 52 -8.16 4.92 0.32
C ASP A 52 -8.69 6.34 0.62
N ASP A 53 -8.14 7.01 1.64
CA ASP A 53 -8.52 8.39 2.01
C ASP A 53 -8.26 9.39 0.87
N VAL A 54 -7.16 9.22 0.11
CA VAL A 54 -6.84 10.12 -1.02
C VAL A 54 -7.69 9.83 -2.24
N PHE A 55 -7.99 8.56 -2.54
CA PHE A 55 -8.84 8.18 -3.67
C PHE A 55 -10.30 8.56 -3.43
N ASP A 56 -10.83 8.40 -2.21
CA ASP A 56 -12.16 8.88 -1.81
C ASP A 56 -12.32 10.40 -2.04
N ALA A 57 -11.29 11.16 -1.65
CA ALA A 57 -11.24 12.60 -1.93
C ALA A 57 -11.13 12.92 -3.42
N ILE A 58 -10.42 12.11 -4.22
CA ILE A 58 -10.37 12.26 -5.67
C ILE A 58 -11.74 11.99 -6.30
N TYR A 59 -12.41 10.90 -5.92
CA TYR A 59 -13.74 10.54 -6.44
C TYR A 59 -14.80 11.60 -6.14
N THR A 60 -14.67 12.27 -5.01
CA THR A 60 -15.57 13.37 -4.64
C THR A 60 -15.30 14.65 -5.46
N ALA A 61 -14.05 14.86 -5.93
CA ALA A 61 -13.61 16.09 -6.56
C ALA A 61 -13.44 16.02 -8.09
N CYS A 62 -13.38 14.81 -8.66
CA CYS A 62 -13.15 14.60 -10.09
C CYS A 62 -14.45 14.56 -10.90
N ASP A 63 -14.30 14.67 -12.21
CA ASP A 63 -15.40 14.49 -13.15
C ASP A 63 -15.71 12.99 -13.31
N GLU A 64 -16.99 12.64 -13.46
CA GLU A 64 -17.44 11.25 -13.60
C GLU A 64 -16.73 10.52 -14.75
N THR A 65 -16.41 11.23 -15.83
CA THR A 65 -15.76 10.66 -17.03
C THR A 65 -14.36 10.11 -16.78
N VAL A 66 -13.71 10.47 -15.66
CA VAL A 66 -12.36 10.01 -15.32
C VAL A 66 -12.32 9.07 -14.11
N ILE A 67 -13.48 8.76 -13.50
CA ILE A 67 -13.55 7.89 -12.31
C ILE A 67 -12.97 6.52 -12.60
N ASP A 68 -13.37 5.87 -13.71
CA ASP A 68 -12.91 4.53 -14.07
C ASP A 68 -11.37 4.43 -14.10
N SER A 69 -10.71 5.45 -14.65
CA SER A 69 -9.23 5.49 -14.70
C SER A 69 -8.58 5.55 -13.32
N TYR A 70 -9.24 6.21 -12.35
CA TYR A 70 -8.77 6.26 -10.98
C TYR A 70 -9.12 4.99 -10.19
N VAL A 71 -10.22 4.32 -10.51
CA VAL A 71 -10.57 3.00 -9.94
C VAL A 71 -9.51 1.97 -10.34
N GLU A 72 -9.22 1.84 -11.63
CA GLU A 72 -8.17 0.92 -12.11
C GLU A 72 -6.80 1.23 -11.48
N GLU A 73 -6.47 2.51 -11.31
CA GLU A 73 -5.23 2.90 -10.64
C GLU A 73 -5.24 2.55 -9.15
N GLN A 74 -6.35 2.75 -8.43
CA GLN A 74 -6.46 2.39 -7.02
C GLN A 74 -6.31 0.87 -6.86
N GLU A 75 -7.01 0.07 -7.67
CA GLU A 75 -6.94 -1.38 -7.62
C GLU A 75 -5.51 -1.88 -7.82
N SER A 76 -4.81 -1.39 -8.84
CA SER A 76 -3.40 -1.75 -9.09
C SER A 76 -2.48 -1.41 -7.91
N ILE A 77 -2.70 -0.27 -7.24
CA ILE A 77 -1.91 0.13 -6.06
C ILE A 77 -2.23 -0.77 -4.86
N LEU A 78 -3.51 -1.08 -4.63
CA LEU A 78 -3.95 -1.90 -3.51
C LEU A 78 -3.50 -3.35 -3.66
N GLU A 79 -3.56 -3.92 -4.88
CA GLU A 79 -3.01 -5.24 -5.19
C GLU A 79 -1.52 -5.31 -4.85
N ASN A 80 -0.76 -4.29 -5.24
CA ASN A 80 0.68 -4.21 -4.97
C ASN A 80 1.01 -4.16 -3.45
N ILE A 81 0.18 -3.46 -2.67
CA ILE A 81 0.29 -3.43 -1.20
C ILE A 81 -0.06 -4.80 -0.62
N ASP A 82 -1.16 -5.40 -1.07
CA ASP A 82 -1.65 -6.69 -0.58
C ASP A 82 -0.66 -7.82 -0.92
N GLU A 83 -0.03 -7.81 -2.09
CA GLU A 83 1.07 -8.72 -2.45
C GLU A 83 2.22 -8.63 -1.43
N THR A 84 2.68 -7.41 -1.14
CA THR A 84 3.76 -7.16 -0.18
C THR A 84 3.38 -7.68 1.21
N TYR A 85 2.15 -7.42 1.65
CA TYR A 85 1.60 -7.91 2.92
C TYR A 85 1.55 -9.45 2.97
N LEU A 86 1.07 -10.10 1.91
CA LEU A 86 0.94 -11.56 1.84
C LEU A 86 2.30 -12.26 1.85
N VAL A 87 3.29 -11.71 1.15
CA VAL A 87 4.67 -12.24 1.16
C VAL A 87 5.21 -12.27 2.59
N VAL A 88 5.16 -11.14 3.29
CA VAL A 88 5.64 -11.04 4.69
C VAL A 88 4.86 -11.95 5.64
N ARG A 89 3.54 -12.06 5.46
CA ARG A 89 2.70 -12.94 6.28
C ARG A 89 3.04 -14.42 6.07
N LYS A 90 3.32 -14.84 4.83
CA LYS A 90 3.73 -16.22 4.51
C LYS A 90 5.07 -16.57 5.17
N PHE A 91 6.04 -15.66 5.17
CA PHE A 91 7.32 -15.86 5.87
C PHE A 91 7.13 -16.09 7.37
N LYS A 92 6.23 -15.32 8.02
CA LYS A 92 5.89 -15.53 9.43
C LYS A 92 5.30 -16.91 9.72
N THR A 93 4.43 -17.41 8.86
CA THR A 93 3.83 -18.74 9.05
C THR A 93 4.83 -19.86 8.80
N SER A 94 5.74 -19.71 7.83
CA SER A 94 6.76 -20.72 7.52
C SER A 94 7.79 -20.86 8.66
N ASN A 95 8.33 -19.74 9.16
CA ASN A 95 9.34 -19.74 10.22
C ASN A 95 8.83 -20.18 11.60
N CYS A 96 7.51 -20.20 11.82
CA CYS A 96 6.94 -20.65 13.10
C CYS A 96 6.70 -22.18 13.16
N SER A 97 6.82 -22.87 12.02
CA SER A 97 6.50 -24.30 11.91
C SER A 97 7.67 -25.23 12.30
N SER A 98 8.88 -24.70 12.45
CA SER A 98 10.11 -25.50 12.61
C SER A 98 10.47 -25.86 14.06
N SER A 99 9.62 -25.56 15.05
CA SER A 99 9.95 -25.75 16.47
C SER A 99 9.23 -26.92 17.16
N LYS A 100 8.71 -27.90 16.41
CA LYS A 100 8.18 -29.15 16.99
C LYS A 100 8.77 -30.38 16.32
N GLN A 101 10.02 -30.67 16.63
CA GLN A 101 10.53 -32.03 16.65
C GLN A 101 11.69 -32.12 17.63
N SER A 102 11.38 -32.58 18.84
CA SER A 102 12.30 -33.09 19.86
C SER A 102 11.62 -34.30 20.50
#